data_AF-A0AAN9DS03-F1
#
_entry.id   AF-A0AAN9DS03-F1
#
_cell.length_a   1.000
_cell.length_b   1.000
_cell.length_c   1.000
_cell.angle_alpha   90.00
_cell.angle_beta   90.00
_cell.angle_gamma   90.00
#
_symmetry.space_group_name_H-M   'P 1'
#
loop_
_entity.id
_entity.type
_entity.pdbx_description
1 polymer ?
#
loop_
_entity_poly.entity_id
_entity_poly.type
_entity_poly.pdbx_seq_one_letter_code
_entity_poly.pdbx_strand_id
1 'polypeptide(L)'
;MSRRGTAEEKTAKPDPIFRNRLVNMLVNRILKHGKKSLAYQIIYRAMKKIQQKTETNPLSVLRQAIRGVTPDIAVKARRVGGSTHQVPIEIGSTQGKALAIRWLLGASRKRPGRNMAFKLSSELVDAAKGSGDAIRKKEETHRMAEANRAFAHFPFHLLLFDGSFIFPECILIFGLILLLMIDSTSDQKDISWFYFISSTSLVMSITALLFRWREEPMISFSGNFQTNNFNEIFQFLILLCSTLCIPLSVEYIECTEMAITEFLLLVLTATLGGMFLCGANDLITIFVAPECFSLCSYLLSGYTKKDVRSNEATTKYLLMGGASSSILVHGFSWLYGSSGGEIELQEIVNGLINTQMYNSPGISIALIFITVGIGFKLSPAPSHQWTPDVYEGVRFVR
;
A
#
# COMPACT_ATOMS: atom_id res chain seq x y z
N MET A 1 11.19 -8.16 1.54
CA MET A 1 12.50 -7.50 1.22
C MET A 1 13.37 -8.44 0.39
N SER A 2 13.88 -7.96 -0.76
CA SER A 2 14.62 -8.77 -1.74
C SER A 2 16.10 -8.96 -1.35
N ARG A 3 16.49 -10.19 -1.01
CA ARG A 3 17.89 -10.63 -0.76
C ARG A 3 18.60 -11.05 -2.06
N ARG A 4 18.72 -10.19 -3.06
CA ARG A 4 19.64 -10.43 -4.18
C ARG A 4 20.49 -9.20 -4.42
N GLY A 5 21.75 -9.28 -4.03
CA GLY A 5 22.76 -8.29 -4.39
C GLY A 5 22.73 -8.05 -5.90
N THR A 6 22.78 -6.78 -6.29
CA THR A 6 22.89 -6.33 -7.67
C THR A 6 24.12 -6.99 -8.28
N ALA A 7 23.91 -7.92 -9.20
CA ALA A 7 25.00 -8.60 -9.90
C ALA A 7 25.85 -7.56 -10.65
N GLU A 8 27.17 -7.63 -10.50
CA GLU A 8 28.10 -6.73 -11.18
C GLU A 8 27.86 -6.70 -12.70
N GLU A 9 27.85 -5.49 -13.26
CA GLU A 9 27.55 -5.25 -14.65
C GLU A 9 28.74 -5.68 -15.53
N LYS A 10 28.73 -6.92 -16.01
CA LYS A 10 29.78 -7.43 -16.91
C LYS A 10 29.73 -6.70 -18.25
N THR A 11 30.69 -5.80 -18.48
CA THR A 11 30.86 -5.15 -19.79
C THR A 11 31.23 -6.19 -20.86
N ALA A 12 30.42 -6.30 -21.92
CA ALA A 12 30.70 -7.24 -23.00
C ALA A 12 31.96 -6.83 -23.79
N LYS A 13 32.89 -7.77 -23.98
CA LYS A 13 34.09 -7.59 -24.84
C LYS A 13 33.68 -7.18 -26.28
N PRO A 14 34.48 -6.41 -27.02
CA PRO A 14 34.17 -6.10 -28.42
C PRO A 14 34.29 -7.34 -29.33
N ASP A 15 33.58 -7.31 -30.45
CA ASP A 15 33.65 -8.35 -31.51
C ASP A 15 35.07 -8.45 -32.12
N PRO A 16 35.58 -9.66 -32.45
CA PRO A 16 36.94 -9.82 -33.00
C PRO A 16 37.16 -9.18 -34.38
N ILE A 17 36.13 -9.13 -35.25
CA ILE A 17 36.26 -8.65 -36.63
C ILE A 17 35.90 -7.17 -36.74
N PHE A 18 34.69 -6.81 -36.31
CA PHE A 18 34.16 -5.46 -36.43
C PHE A 18 34.51 -4.57 -35.24
N ARG A 19 35.17 -5.09 -34.19
CA ARG A 19 35.56 -4.37 -32.96
C ARG A 19 34.40 -3.61 -32.31
N ASN A 20 33.16 -4.12 -32.46
CA ASN A 20 31.95 -3.45 -32.01
C ASN A 20 31.23 -4.24 -30.91
N ARG A 21 30.86 -3.55 -29.83
CA ARG A 21 30.15 -4.13 -28.67
C ARG A 21 28.72 -4.57 -29.01
N LEU A 22 28.03 -3.86 -29.89
CA LEU A 22 26.65 -4.22 -30.30
C LEU A 22 26.61 -5.56 -31.03
N VAL A 23 27.61 -5.82 -31.89
CA VAL A 23 27.74 -7.09 -32.60
C VAL A 23 27.94 -8.23 -31.60
N ASN A 24 28.86 -8.07 -30.64
CA ASN A 24 29.05 -9.11 -29.61
C ASN A 24 27.80 -9.31 -28.73
N MET A 25 27.04 -8.26 -28.43
CA MET A 25 25.77 -8.37 -27.72
C MET A 25 24.76 -9.22 -28.52
N LEU A 26 24.70 -9.02 -29.84
CA LEU A 26 23.88 -9.83 -30.74
C LEU A 26 24.35 -11.30 -30.77
N VAL A 27 25.66 -11.54 -30.89
CA VAL A 27 26.27 -12.89 -30.88
C VAL A 27 25.86 -13.64 -29.62
N ASN A 28 26.01 -13.02 -28.45
CA ASN A 28 25.68 -13.63 -27.16
C ASN A 28 24.19 -13.98 -27.03
N ARG A 29 23.29 -13.27 -27.71
CA ARG A 29 21.84 -13.55 -27.73
C ARG A 29 21.44 -14.58 -28.79
N ILE A 30 22.23 -14.73 -29.86
CA ILE A 30 22.05 -15.81 -30.86
C ILE A 30 22.57 -17.15 -30.35
N LEU A 31 23.62 -17.12 -29.52
CA LEU A 31 24.29 -18.28 -28.95
C LEU A 31 23.29 -19.29 -28.37
N LYS A 32 23.35 -20.53 -28.85
CA LYS A 32 22.62 -21.69 -28.30
C LYS A 32 23.62 -22.79 -27.97
N HIS A 33 23.41 -23.48 -26.84
CA HIS A 33 24.25 -24.60 -26.38
C HIS A 33 25.76 -24.31 -26.35
N GLY A 34 26.16 -23.06 -26.06
CA GLY A 34 27.58 -22.67 -25.96
C GLY A 34 28.36 -22.57 -27.28
N LYS A 35 27.75 -22.83 -28.45
CA LYS A 35 28.42 -22.82 -29.77
C LYS A 35 28.68 -21.40 -30.31
N LYS A 36 29.71 -20.72 -29.80
CA LYS A 36 30.06 -19.33 -30.19
C LYS A 36 30.49 -19.18 -31.64
N SER A 37 31.26 -20.13 -32.18
CA SER A 37 31.72 -20.11 -33.57
C SER A 37 30.55 -20.06 -34.57
N LEU A 38 29.51 -20.85 -34.33
CA LEU A 38 28.30 -20.89 -35.17
C LEU A 38 27.50 -19.59 -35.08
N ALA A 39 27.41 -18.97 -33.91
CA ALA A 39 26.75 -17.68 -33.76
C ALA A 39 27.47 -16.56 -34.54
N TYR A 40 28.81 -16.53 -34.50
CA TYR A 40 29.62 -15.63 -35.33
C TYR A 40 29.41 -15.89 -36.83
N GLN A 41 29.43 -17.16 -37.26
CA GLN A 41 29.18 -17.51 -38.67
C GLN A 41 27.82 -17.03 -39.17
N ILE A 42 26.76 -17.13 -38.37
CA ILE A 42 25.43 -16.65 -38.75
C ILE A 42 25.43 -15.13 -38.95
N ILE A 43 26.02 -14.39 -38.01
CA ILE A 43 26.06 -12.93 -38.07
C ILE A 43 26.89 -12.45 -39.24
N TYR A 44 28.11 -12.96 -39.41
CA TYR A 44 28.99 -12.52 -40.51
C TYR A 44 28.40 -12.87 -41.88
N ARG A 45 27.74 -14.02 -42.02
CA ARG A 45 26.99 -14.36 -43.25
C ARG A 45 25.81 -13.43 -43.47
N ALA A 46 25.10 -13.01 -42.41
CA ALA A 46 24.01 -12.05 -42.51
C ALA A 46 24.53 -10.67 -42.92
N MET A 47 25.63 -10.19 -42.33
CA MET A 47 26.27 -8.91 -42.67
C MET A 47 26.75 -8.88 -44.12
N LYS A 48 27.35 -9.98 -44.61
CA LYS A 48 27.72 -10.11 -46.03
C LYS A 48 26.50 -10.01 -46.96
N LYS A 49 25.38 -10.62 -46.57
CA LYS A 49 24.12 -10.53 -47.33
C LYS A 49 23.49 -9.14 -47.31
N ILE A 50 23.60 -8.42 -46.19
CA ILE A 50 23.15 -7.03 -46.10
C ILE A 50 23.97 -6.18 -47.08
N GLN A 51 25.32 -6.26 -47.02
CA GLN A 51 26.22 -5.55 -47.93
C GLN A 51 25.89 -5.83 -49.41
N GLN A 52 25.59 -7.08 -49.76
CA GLN A 52 25.21 -7.46 -51.14
C GLN A 52 23.85 -6.90 -51.58
N LYS A 53 22.92 -6.63 -50.66
CA LYS A 53 21.56 -6.18 -50.98
C LYS A 53 21.40 -4.67 -50.93
N THR A 54 22.10 -4.00 -50.01
CA THR A 54 21.92 -2.56 -49.77
C THR A 54 23.11 -1.75 -50.26
N GLU A 55 24.22 -2.39 -50.65
CA GLU A 55 25.50 -1.77 -51.07
C GLU A 55 26.14 -0.83 -50.04
N THR A 56 25.48 -0.63 -48.89
CA THR A 56 25.91 0.19 -47.77
C THR A 56 26.63 -0.62 -46.71
N ASN A 57 27.35 0.09 -45.84
CA ASN A 57 28.06 -0.53 -44.73
C ASN A 57 27.07 -1.27 -43.80
N PRO A 58 27.21 -2.59 -43.59
CA PRO A 58 26.25 -3.39 -42.82
C PRO A 58 26.21 -2.98 -41.34
N LEU A 59 27.27 -2.36 -40.81
CA LEU A 59 27.28 -1.83 -39.44
C LEU A 59 26.37 -0.60 -39.28
N SER A 60 26.24 0.24 -40.31
CA SER A 60 25.34 1.40 -40.25
C SER A 60 23.89 0.91 -40.28
N VAL A 61 23.57 -0.03 -41.18
CA VAL A 61 22.25 -0.67 -41.26
C VAL A 61 21.87 -1.35 -39.94
N LEU A 62 22.79 -2.10 -39.33
CA LEU A 62 22.56 -2.73 -38.03
C LEU A 62 22.29 -1.69 -36.93
N ARG A 63 23.06 -0.60 -36.90
CA ARG A 63 22.87 0.47 -35.90
C ARG A 63 21.54 1.18 -36.09
N GLN A 64 21.16 1.44 -37.33
CA GLN A 64 19.90 2.07 -37.69
C GLN A 64 18.71 1.17 -37.31
N ALA A 65 18.77 -0.13 -37.65
CA ALA A 65 17.74 -1.10 -37.29
C ALA A 65 17.55 -1.20 -35.76
N ILE A 66 18.66 -1.30 -34.99
CA ILE A 66 18.57 -1.38 -33.53
C ILE A 66 17.99 -0.09 -32.95
N ARG A 67 18.41 1.09 -33.43
CA ARG A 67 17.84 2.38 -32.99
C ARG A 67 16.35 2.45 -33.27
N GLY A 68 15.92 2.07 -34.47
CA GLY A 68 14.50 2.04 -34.85
C GLY A 68 13.65 1.13 -33.95
N VAL A 69 14.15 -0.06 -33.62
CA VAL A 69 13.43 -1.05 -32.80
C VAL A 69 13.57 -0.78 -31.29
N THR A 70 14.51 0.06 -30.84
CA THR A 70 14.69 0.37 -29.41
C THR A 70 13.43 1.08 -28.88
N PRO A 71 12.74 0.49 -27.88
CA PRO A 71 11.63 1.14 -27.21
C PRO A 71 12.13 1.98 -26.03
N ASP A 72 11.50 3.13 -25.83
CA ASP A 72 11.75 3.98 -24.65
C ASP A 72 10.81 3.60 -23.48
N ILE A 73 9.69 2.95 -23.79
CA ILE A 73 8.66 2.49 -22.83
C ILE A 73 8.40 1.00 -23.03
N ALA A 74 8.26 0.24 -21.94
CA ALA A 74 7.73 -1.12 -21.97
C ALA A 74 6.58 -1.29 -21.00
N VAL A 75 5.77 -2.32 -21.28
CA VAL A 75 4.70 -2.77 -20.41
C VAL A 75 5.18 -3.90 -19.50
N LYS A 76 4.87 -3.79 -18.20
CA LYS A 76 5.08 -4.83 -17.19
C LYS A 76 3.74 -5.20 -16.57
N ALA A 77 3.47 -6.49 -16.45
CA ALA A 77 2.26 -6.96 -15.77
C ALA A 77 2.31 -6.60 -14.28
N ARG A 78 1.26 -5.93 -13.78
CA ARG A 78 1.01 -5.62 -12.37
C ARG A 78 -0.42 -6.02 -12.03
N ARG A 79 -0.62 -6.62 -10.87
CA ARG A 79 -1.95 -6.98 -10.37
C ARG A 79 -2.53 -5.80 -9.59
N VAL A 80 -3.72 -5.35 -9.95
CA VAL A 80 -4.45 -4.25 -9.29
C VAL A 80 -5.92 -4.67 -9.23
N GLY A 81 -6.54 -4.62 -8.03
CA GLY A 81 -7.96 -4.97 -7.85
C GLY A 81 -8.34 -6.35 -8.39
N GLY A 82 -7.58 -7.41 -8.00
CA GLY A 82 -7.86 -8.78 -8.42
C GLY A 82 -7.44 -9.16 -9.85
N SER A 83 -7.39 -8.20 -10.79
CA SER A 83 -7.05 -8.42 -12.21
C SER A 83 -5.60 -7.99 -12.58
N THR A 84 -5.07 -8.52 -13.70
CA THR A 84 -3.69 -8.22 -14.15
C THR A 84 -3.65 -7.20 -15.28
N HIS A 85 -3.13 -6.00 -15.00
CA HIS A 85 -2.98 -4.91 -15.96
C HIS A 85 -1.55 -4.78 -16.46
N GLN A 86 -1.39 -4.25 -17.68
CA GLN A 86 -0.09 -3.96 -18.27
C GLN A 86 0.28 -2.50 -18.00
N VAL A 87 1.17 -2.28 -17.05
CA VAL A 87 1.57 -0.94 -16.60
C VAL A 87 2.80 -0.49 -17.38
N PRO A 88 2.79 0.72 -17.99
CA PRO A 88 3.94 1.25 -18.70
C PRO A 88 5.05 1.68 -17.73
N ILE A 89 6.29 1.41 -18.11
CA ILE A 89 7.52 1.72 -17.37
C ILE A 89 8.55 2.26 -18.36
N GLU A 90 9.21 3.35 -18.00
CA GLU A 90 10.33 3.92 -18.75
C GLU A 90 11.57 3.02 -18.65
N ILE A 91 12.21 2.75 -19.78
CA ILE A 91 13.35 1.85 -19.86
C ILE A 91 14.62 2.63 -20.15
N GLY A 92 15.70 2.34 -19.39
CA GLY A 92 17.02 2.87 -19.69
C GLY A 92 17.60 2.35 -21.02
N SER A 93 18.44 3.16 -21.68
CA SER A 93 18.94 2.88 -23.04
C SER A 93 19.64 1.51 -23.22
N THR A 94 20.33 0.99 -22.19
CA THR A 94 20.98 -0.33 -22.23
C THR A 94 19.96 -1.47 -22.24
N GLN A 95 18.91 -1.36 -21.42
CA GLN A 95 17.82 -2.34 -21.34
C GLN A 95 16.95 -2.28 -22.60
N GLY A 96 16.66 -1.09 -23.13
CA GLY A 96 15.96 -0.90 -24.40
C GLY A 96 16.68 -1.57 -25.56
N LYS A 97 18.01 -1.40 -25.68
CA LYS A 97 18.83 -2.10 -26.69
C LYS A 97 18.75 -3.62 -26.56
N ALA A 98 18.79 -4.14 -25.33
CA ALA A 98 18.68 -5.58 -25.09
C ALA A 98 17.30 -6.13 -25.48
N LEU A 99 16.23 -5.37 -25.25
CA LEU A 99 14.87 -5.70 -25.63
C LEU A 99 14.70 -5.67 -27.16
N ALA A 100 15.26 -4.65 -27.82
CA ALA A 100 15.27 -4.54 -29.28
C ALA A 100 15.95 -5.73 -29.96
N ILE A 101 17.13 -6.14 -29.46
CA ILE A 101 17.83 -7.33 -29.96
C ILE A 101 16.97 -8.59 -29.77
N ARG A 102 16.27 -8.71 -28.64
CA ARG A 102 15.38 -9.85 -28.38
C ARG A 102 14.21 -9.89 -29.37
N TRP A 103 13.59 -8.75 -29.65
CA TRP A 103 12.50 -8.65 -30.62
C TRP A 103 12.97 -8.94 -32.04
N LEU A 104 14.09 -8.37 -32.47
CA LEU A 104 14.69 -8.64 -33.78
C LEU A 104 15.00 -10.14 -33.98
N LEU A 105 15.59 -10.80 -32.97
CA LEU A 105 15.88 -12.23 -33.05
C LEU A 105 14.61 -13.09 -33.01
N GLY A 106 13.60 -12.68 -32.25
CA GLY A 106 12.29 -13.33 -32.21
C GLY A 106 11.58 -13.29 -33.57
N ALA A 107 11.52 -12.09 -34.17
CA ALA A 107 10.98 -11.85 -35.51
C ALA A 107 11.74 -12.65 -36.58
N SER A 108 13.08 -12.57 -36.57
CA SER A 108 13.94 -13.31 -37.50
C SER A 108 13.72 -14.83 -37.44
N ARG A 109 13.42 -15.39 -36.27
CA ARG A 109 13.17 -16.83 -36.11
C ARG A 109 11.81 -17.25 -36.67
N LYS A 110 10.78 -16.42 -36.49
CA LYS A 110 9.41 -16.67 -36.96
C LYS A 110 9.28 -16.52 -38.48
N ARG A 111 10.14 -15.73 -39.11
CA ARG A 111 10.09 -15.46 -40.56
C ARG A 111 10.28 -16.73 -41.41
N PRO A 112 9.54 -16.93 -42.51
CA PRO A 112 9.77 -18.05 -43.44
C PRO A 112 11.11 -17.89 -44.19
N GLY A 113 11.79 -19.00 -44.48
CA GLY A 113 13.04 -19.01 -45.25
C GLY A 113 14.01 -20.13 -44.86
N ARG A 114 14.99 -20.42 -45.74
CA ARG A 114 15.91 -21.56 -45.60
C ARG A 114 16.92 -21.43 -44.45
N ASN A 115 17.67 -20.32 -44.38
CA ASN A 115 18.79 -20.17 -43.43
C ASN A 115 18.58 -19.00 -42.47
N MET A 116 18.97 -19.16 -41.20
CA MET A 116 18.87 -18.11 -40.17
C MET A 116 19.61 -16.82 -40.57
N ALA A 117 20.77 -16.94 -41.23
CA ALA A 117 21.51 -15.77 -41.72
C ALA A 117 20.72 -14.97 -42.76
N PHE A 118 19.93 -15.65 -43.60
CA PHE A 118 19.05 -14.98 -44.56
C PHE A 118 17.90 -14.27 -43.85
N LYS A 119 17.20 -14.97 -42.95
CA LYS A 119 16.07 -14.40 -42.18
C LYS A 119 16.48 -13.18 -41.36
N LEU A 120 17.65 -13.25 -40.71
CA LEU A 120 18.20 -12.16 -39.92
C LEU A 120 18.62 -10.98 -40.80
N SER A 121 19.24 -11.24 -41.95
CA SER A 121 19.60 -10.16 -42.90
C SER A 121 18.36 -9.44 -43.46
N SER A 122 17.28 -10.16 -43.78
CA SER A 122 16.04 -9.54 -44.27
C SER A 122 15.36 -8.72 -43.17
N GLU A 123 15.27 -9.25 -41.95
CA GLU A 123 14.62 -8.53 -40.84
C GLU A 123 15.38 -7.25 -40.47
N LEU A 124 16.71 -7.27 -40.51
CA LEU A 124 17.53 -6.08 -40.25
C LEU A 124 17.37 -5.01 -41.34
N VAL A 125 17.27 -5.41 -42.61
CA VAL A 125 17.06 -4.47 -43.71
C VAL A 125 15.68 -3.84 -43.62
N ASP A 126 14.64 -4.64 -43.32
CA ASP A 126 13.28 -4.12 -43.16
C ASP A 126 13.19 -3.19 -41.94
N ALA A 127 13.76 -3.59 -40.80
CA ALA A 127 13.78 -2.76 -39.59
C ALA A 127 14.53 -1.44 -39.80
N ALA A 128 15.60 -1.43 -40.60
CA ALA A 128 16.30 -0.19 -40.95
C ALA A 128 15.45 0.75 -41.82
N LYS A 129 14.53 0.21 -42.61
CA LYS A 129 13.54 0.97 -43.40
C LYS A 129 12.28 1.34 -42.60
N GLY A 130 12.20 0.97 -41.32
CA GLY A 130 11.02 1.22 -40.48
C GLY A 130 9.88 0.22 -40.71
N SER A 131 10.16 -0.96 -41.25
CA SER A 131 9.18 -2.03 -41.47
C SER A 131 9.63 -3.35 -40.83
N GLY A 132 8.76 -4.34 -40.78
CA GLY A 132 9.05 -5.67 -40.24
C GLY A 132 8.38 -5.96 -38.89
N ASP A 133 8.44 -7.23 -38.49
CA ASP A 133 7.73 -7.72 -37.30
C ASP A 133 8.29 -7.14 -36.01
N ALA A 134 9.60 -6.84 -35.99
CA ALA A 134 10.24 -6.22 -34.83
C ALA A 134 9.76 -4.76 -34.60
N ILE A 135 9.55 -3.99 -35.68
CA ILE A 135 9.02 -2.62 -35.61
C ILE A 135 7.55 -2.65 -35.22
N ARG A 136 6.75 -3.52 -35.85
CA ARG A 136 5.34 -3.74 -35.45
C ARG A 136 5.22 -4.07 -33.98
N LYS A 137 6.15 -4.87 -33.44
CA LYS A 137 6.13 -5.19 -32.00
C LYS A 137 6.39 -3.97 -31.12
N LYS A 138 7.31 -3.08 -31.51
CA LYS A 138 7.56 -1.82 -30.80
C LYS A 138 6.32 -0.93 -30.81
N GLU A 139 5.67 -0.77 -31.96
CA GLU A 139 4.45 0.03 -32.11
C GLU A 139 3.30 -0.53 -31.27
N GLU A 140 3.09 -1.85 -31.28
CA GLU A 140 2.10 -2.51 -30.40
C GLU A 140 2.38 -2.21 -28.91
N THR A 141 3.64 -2.30 -28.48
CA THR A 141 4.00 -2.00 -27.08
C THR A 141 3.79 -0.54 -26.72
N HIS A 142 4.03 0.37 -27.66
CA HIS A 142 3.79 1.80 -27.46
C HIS A 142 2.29 2.10 -27.35
N ARG A 143 1.49 1.59 -28.28
CA ARG A 143 0.03 1.74 -28.26
C ARG A 143 -0.59 1.17 -26.98
N MET A 144 -0.08 0.03 -26.51
CA MET A 144 -0.51 -0.60 -25.27
C MET A 144 -0.07 0.20 -24.03
N ALA A 145 1.11 0.81 -24.06
CA ALA A 145 1.58 1.71 -23.02
C ALA A 145 0.74 2.99 -22.95
N GLU A 146 0.39 3.58 -24.10
CA GLU A 146 -0.48 4.77 -24.18
C GLU A 146 -1.89 4.48 -23.66
N ALA A 147 -2.49 3.36 -24.06
CA ALA A 147 -3.81 2.94 -23.58
C ALA A 147 -3.84 2.74 -22.06
N ASN A 148 -2.71 2.36 -21.45
CA ASN A 148 -2.57 2.13 -20.02
C ASN A 148 -1.79 3.26 -19.31
N ARG A 149 -1.64 4.44 -19.93
CA ARG A 149 -0.87 5.56 -19.36
C ARG A 149 -1.45 6.04 -18.03
N ALA A 150 -2.77 5.97 -17.86
CA ALA A 150 -3.44 6.26 -16.60
C ALA A 150 -2.87 5.41 -15.45
N PHE A 151 -2.65 4.10 -15.68
CA PHE A 151 -2.09 3.15 -14.71
C PHE A 151 -0.64 3.42 -14.28
N ALA A 152 0.10 4.26 -15.01
CA ALA A 152 1.44 4.69 -14.61
C ALA A 152 1.41 5.62 -13.39
N HIS A 153 0.37 6.45 -13.27
CA HIS A 153 0.20 7.44 -12.21
C HIS A 153 -0.58 6.93 -10.99
N PHE A 154 -1.09 5.68 -11.04
CA PHE A 154 -1.89 5.09 -9.96
C PHE A 154 -1.26 5.08 -8.57
N PRO A 155 0.06 4.90 -8.34
CA PRO A 155 0.55 4.79 -6.96
C PRO A 155 0.40 6.07 -6.14
N PHE A 156 0.35 7.25 -6.77
CA PHE A 156 0.19 8.54 -6.07
C PHE A 156 -1.24 9.08 -6.17
N HIS A 157 -1.93 8.79 -7.27
CA HIS A 157 -3.29 9.26 -7.51
C HIS A 157 -4.35 8.53 -6.67
N LEU A 158 -4.11 7.25 -6.31
CA LEU A 158 -4.98 6.50 -5.40
C LEU A 158 -5.04 7.17 -4.01
N LEU A 159 -3.90 7.68 -3.53
CA LEU A 159 -3.80 8.38 -2.23
C LEU A 159 -4.51 9.74 -2.23
N LEU A 160 -4.70 10.37 -3.38
CA LEU A 160 -5.38 11.68 -3.51
C LEU A 160 -6.88 11.55 -3.79
N PHE A 161 -7.33 10.51 -4.50
CA PHE A 161 -8.75 10.29 -4.79
C PHE A 161 -9.47 9.40 -3.76
N ASP A 162 -8.79 8.42 -3.15
CA ASP A 162 -9.34 7.65 -2.01
C ASP A 162 -8.98 8.31 -0.65
N GLY A 163 -8.00 9.22 -0.64
CA GLY A 163 -7.57 9.93 0.58
C GLY A 163 -8.48 11.07 1.01
N SER A 164 -9.38 11.55 0.13
CA SER A 164 -10.44 12.51 0.52
C SER A 164 -11.37 11.92 1.59
N PHE A 165 -11.57 10.60 1.60
CA PHE A 165 -12.42 9.93 2.58
C PHE A 165 -11.82 9.94 4.00
N ILE A 166 -10.51 9.73 4.11
CA ILE A 166 -9.78 9.71 5.39
C ILE A 166 -9.23 11.12 5.72
N PHE A 167 -9.74 12.17 5.06
CA PHE A 167 -9.22 13.52 5.23
C PHE A 167 -9.36 14.04 6.68
N PRO A 168 -10.50 13.86 7.38
CA PRO A 168 -10.63 14.22 8.79
C PRO A 168 -9.60 13.54 9.70
N GLU A 169 -9.32 12.26 9.47
CA GLU A 169 -8.34 11.48 10.23
C GLU A 169 -6.90 11.91 9.88
N CYS A 170 -6.62 12.22 8.62
CA CYS A 170 -5.30 12.73 8.18
C CYS A 170 -4.96 14.07 8.84
N ILE A 171 -5.95 14.95 9.04
CA ILE A 171 -5.76 16.22 9.77
C ILE A 171 -5.32 15.95 11.21
N LEU A 172 -5.92 14.96 11.88
CA LEU A 172 -5.52 14.58 13.24
C LEU A 172 -4.13 13.95 13.29
N ILE A 173 -3.81 13.07 12.34
CA ILE A 173 -2.46 12.48 12.23
C ILE A 173 -1.42 13.60 12.06
N PHE A 174 -1.70 14.57 11.20
CA PHE A 174 -0.81 15.71 11.00
C PHE A 174 -0.66 16.54 12.27
N GLY A 175 -1.76 16.82 12.98
CA GLY A 175 -1.73 17.52 14.27
C GLY A 175 -0.89 16.78 15.32
N LEU A 176 -1.02 15.45 15.39
CA LEU A 176 -0.27 14.60 16.30
C LEU A 176 1.23 14.60 15.98
N ILE A 177 1.60 14.46 14.70
CA ILE A 177 3.00 14.55 14.26
C ILE A 177 3.58 15.93 14.59
N LEU A 178 2.81 16.99 14.37
CA LEU A 178 3.22 18.36 14.67
C LEU A 178 3.45 18.55 16.17
N LEU A 179 2.58 18.00 17.03
CA LEU A 179 2.76 17.99 18.48
C LEU A 179 4.05 17.25 18.89
N LEU A 180 4.31 16.06 18.34
CA LEU A 180 5.54 15.31 18.62
C LEU A 180 6.80 16.07 18.19
N MET A 181 6.76 16.74 17.04
CA MET A 181 7.90 17.51 16.53
C MET A 181 8.18 18.73 17.41
N ILE A 182 7.14 19.40 17.90
CA ILE A 182 7.30 20.55 18.81
C ILE A 182 7.74 20.10 20.20
N ASP A 183 7.17 19.02 20.74
CA ASP A 183 7.59 18.45 22.02
C ASP A 183 9.08 18.04 22.00
N SER A 184 9.56 17.50 20.87
CA SER A 184 10.97 17.14 20.71
C SER A 184 11.92 18.35 20.55
N THR A 185 11.43 19.53 20.19
CA THR A 185 12.27 20.70 19.86
C THR A 185 12.14 21.86 20.83
N SER A 186 11.03 21.94 21.57
CA SER A 186 10.71 23.06 22.45
C SER A 186 11.11 22.76 23.90
N ASP A 187 11.80 23.71 24.53
CA ASP A 187 11.91 23.74 25.99
C ASP A 187 10.50 23.97 26.58
N GLN A 188 10.15 23.26 27.65
CA GLN A 188 8.81 23.08 28.28
C GLN A 188 7.99 24.35 28.66
N LYS A 189 8.33 25.54 28.14
CA LYS A 189 7.74 26.84 28.49
C LYS A 189 6.49 27.23 27.67
N ASP A 190 6.24 26.59 26.52
CA ASP A 190 5.14 26.97 25.61
C ASP A 190 3.88 26.09 25.76
N ILE A 191 3.38 25.95 26.99
CA ILE A 191 2.21 25.11 27.32
C ILE A 191 0.96 25.48 26.50
N SER A 192 0.68 26.78 26.35
CA SER A 192 -0.51 27.26 25.64
C SER A 192 -0.53 26.88 24.16
N TRP A 193 0.63 26.74 23.52
CA TRP A 193 0.72 26.34 22.12
C TRP A 193 0.28 24.90 21.89
N PHE A 194 0.59 23.98 22.80
CA PHE A 194 0.18 22.57 22.68
C PHE A 194 -1.36 22.41 22.73
N TYR A 195 -2.04 23.14 23.61
CA TYR A 195 -3.50 23.17 23.65
C TYR A 195 -4.09 23.80 22.39
N PHE A 196 -3.50 24.88 21.89
CA PHE A 196 -3.96 25.55 20.68
C PHE A 196 -3.84 24.63 19.44
N ILE A 197 -2.71 23.95 19.28
CA ILE A 197 -2.47 23.01 18.17
C ILE A 197 -3.44 21.84 18.21
N SER A 198 -3.61 21.21 19.38
CA SER A 198 -4.51 20.07 19.53
C SER A 198 -5.98 20.47 19.28
N SER A 199 -6.44 21.58 19.86
CA SER A 199 -7.81 22.08 19.67
C SER A 199 -8.07 22.49 18.21
N THR A 200 -7.13 23.19 17.58
CA THR A 200 -7.27 23.58 16.15
C THR A 200 -7.31 22.37 15.23
N SER A 201 -6.50 21.33 15.48
CA SER A 201 -6.54 20.09 14.69
C SER A 201 -7.90 19.38 14.76
N LEU A 202 -8.51 19.33 15.94
CA LEU A 202 -9.84 18.74 16.12
C LEU A 202 -10.94 19.58 15.48
N VAL A 203 -10.91 20.91 15.63
CA VAL A 203 -11.88 21.81 14.98
C VAL A 203 -11.76 21.71 13.47
N MET A 204 -10.54 21.69 12.92
CA MET A 204 -10.32 21.48 11.49
C MET A 204 -10.87 20.13 11.02
N SER A 205 -10.66 19.06 11.78
CA SER A 205 -11.22 17.73 11.49
C SER A 205 -12.75 17.75 11.49
N ILE A 206 -13.39 18.42 12.45
CA ILE A 206 -14.86 18.60 12.48
C ILE A 206 -15.34 19.37 11.25
N THR A 207 -14.68 20.48 10.89
CA THR A 207 -15.07 21.25 9.70
C THR A 207 -14.95 20.43 8.43
N ALA A 208 -13.90 19.61 8.29
CA ALA A 208 -13.73 18.70 7.16
C ALA A 208 -14.86 17.68 7.07
N LEU A 209 -15.29 17.11 8.20
CA LEU A 209 -16.41 16.17 8.26
C LEU A 209 -17.73 16.85 7.83
N LEU A 210 -17.97 18.09 8.27
CA LEU A 210 -19.15 18.86 7.85
C LEU A 210 -19.18 19.18 6.35
N PHE A 211 -18.01 19.35 5.72
CA PHE A 211 -17.93 19.49 4.27
C PHE A 211 -18.23 18.15 3.57
N ARG A 212 -17.74 17.03 4.11
CA ARG A 212 -17.95 15.69 3.55
C ARG A 212 -19.40 15.24 3.56
N TRP A 213 -20.21 15.71 4.53
CA TRP A 213 -21.64 15.39 4.63
C TRP A 213 -22.47 15.66 3.35
N ARG A 214 -21.95 16.50 2.44
CA ARG A 214 -22.61 16.83 1.17
C ARG A 214 -22.32 15.82 0.03
N GLU A 215 -21.39 14.91 0.24
CA GLU A 215 -20.96 13.93 -0.77
C GLU A 215 -21.77 12.63 -0.66
N GLU A 216 -21.92 11.92 -1.78
CA GLU A 216 -22.64 10.64 -1.82
C GLU A 216 -21.82 9.52 -1.15
N PRO A 217 -22.46 8.56 -0.45
CA PRO A 217 -21.76 7.47 0.22
C PRO A 217 -21.04 6.59 -0.81
N MET A 218 -19.72 6.47 -0.67
CA MET A 218 -18.87 5.61 -1.50
C MET A 218 -18.04 4.66 -0.63
N ILE A 219 -17.71 3.51 -1.20
CA ILE A 219 -16.86 2.50 -0.56
C ILE A 219 -15.42 2.77 -1.01
N SER A 220 -14.50 2.97 -0.07
CA SER A 220 -13.10 3.29 -0.32
C SER A 220 -12.17 2.13 0.11
N PHE A 221 -10.91 2.19 -0.31
CA PHE A 221 -9.88 1.19 0.02
C PHE A 221 -10.23 -0.25 -0.34
N SER A 222 -10.82 -0.47 -1.52
CA SER A 222 -11.18 -1.82 -2.01
C SER A 222 -12.20 -2.58 -1.14
N GLY A 223 -13.06 -1.89 -0.40
CA GLY A 223 -14.08 -2.53 0.48
C GLY A 223 -13.85 -2.27 1.96
N ASN A 224 -12.62 -1.95 2.34
CA ASN A 224 -12.17 -1.99 3.74
C ASN A 224 -12.73 -0.85 4.61
N PHE A 225 -13.05 0.30 4.00
CA PHE A 225 -13.54 1.49 4.70
C PHE A 225 -14.78 2.04 4.02
N GLN A 226 -15.88 2.09 4.76
CA GLN A 226 -17.17 2.56 4.26
C GLN A 226 -17.52 3.91 4.90
N THR A 227 -17.88 4.88 4.07
CA THR A 227 -18.37 6.18 4.53
C THR A 227 -19.86 6.29 4.24
N ASN A 228 -20.66 6.27 5.31
CA ASN A 228 -22.11 6.46 5.29
C ASN A 228 -22.47 7.59 6.27
N ASN A 229 -23.65 8.19 6.10
CA ASN A 229 -24.16 9.22 7.02
C ASN A 229 -24.19 8.74 8.49
N PHE A 230 -24.47 7.45 8.72
CA PHE A 230 -24.41 6.85 10.05
C PHE A 230 -22.99 6.94 10.65
N ASN A 231 -21.97 6.53 9.90
CA ASN A 231 -20.58 6.53 10.34
C ASN A 231 -20.11 7.97 10.62
N GLU A 232 -20.52 8.93 9.79
CA GLU A 232 -20.21 10.35 9.96
C GLU A 232 -20.80 10.94 11.24
N ILE A 233 -22.03 10.56 11.62
CA ILE A 233 -22.64 10.99 12.90
C ILE A 233 -21.79 10.53 14.09
N PHE A 234 -21.34 9.27 14.11
CA PHE A 234 -20.52 8.76 15.21
C PHE A 234 -19.12 9.36 15.22
N GLN A 235 -18.50 9.56 14.06
CA GLN A 235 -17.22 10.27 13.95
C GLN A 235 -17.34 11.72 14.49
N PHE A 236 -18.41 12.43 14.13
CA PHE A 236 -18.70 13.75 14.65
C PHE A 236 -18.87 13.74 16.19
N LEU A 237 -19.62 12.76 16.72
CA LEU A 237 -19.81 12.63 18.17
C LEU A 237 -18.48 12.40 18.91
N ILE A 238 -17.60 11.54 18.38
CA ILE A 238 -16.29 11.27 18.96
C ILE A 238 -15.45 12.55 18.96
N LEU A 239 -15.37 13.26 17.83
CA LEU A 239 -14.65 14.53 17.73
C LEU A 239 -15.20 15.60 18.69
N LEU A 240 -16.53 15.68 18.85
CA LEU A 240 -17.16 16.58 19.80
C LEU A 240 -16.77 16.26 21.25
N CYS A 241 -16.82 14.97 21.63
CA CYS A 241 -16.40 14.55 22.97
C CYS A 241 -14.94 14.93 23.25
N SER A 242 -14.06 14.76 22.26
CA SER A 242 -12.63 15.05 22.43
C SER A 242 -12.31 16.54 22.40
N THR A 243 -13.03 17.35 21.62
CA THR A 243 -12.88 18.82 21.67
C THR A 243 -13.31 19.37 23.02
N LEU A 244 -14.33 18.80 23.66
CA LEU A 244 -14.75 19.19 25.02
C LEU A 244 -13.80 18.65 26.10
N CYS A 245 -13.20 17.48 25.89
CA CYS A 245 -12.29 16.86 26.86
C CYS A 245 -11.03 17.70 27.11
N ILE A 246 -10.44 18.30 26.07
CA ILE A 246 -9.19 19.06 26.20
C ILE A 246 -9.34 20.27 27.14
N PRO A 247 -10.28 21.21 26.94
CA PRO A 247 -10.47 22.35 27.86
C PRO A 247 -10.79 21.92 29.29
N LEU A 248 -11.62 20.88 29.47
CA LEU A 248 -11.98 20.36 30.80
C LEU A 248 -10.77 19.76 31.55
N SER A 249 -9.77 19.28 30.82
CA SER A 249 -8.57 18.67 31.41
C SER A 249 -7.49 19.68 31.81
N VAL A 250 -7.55 20.93 31.33
CA VAL A 250 -6.46 21.93 31.52
C VAL A 250 -6.17 22.16 33.01
N GLU A 251 -7.19 22.53 33.78
CA GLU A 251 -7.04 22.79 35.23
C GLU A 251 -6.53 21.55 35.99
N TYR A 252 -6.96 20.36 35.57
CA TYR A 252 -6.55 19.11 36.20
C TYR A 252 -5.07 18.79 35.95
N ILE A 253 -4.57 18.99 34.73
CA ILE A 253 -3.19 18.70 34.40
C ILE A 253 -2.25 19.72 35.07
N GLU A 254 -2.66 20.99 35.15
CA GLU A 254 -1.93 22.01 35.90
C GLU A 254 -1.81 21.66 37.39
N CYS A 255 -2.87 21.09 38.00
CA CYS A 255 -2.83 20.66 39.40
C CYS A 255 -1.99 19.40 39.66
N THR A 256 -1.83 18.52 38.66
CA THR A 256 -1.13 17.23 38.82
C THR A 256 0.36 17.29 38.48
N GLU A 257 0.85 18.42 37.95
CA GLU A 257 2.26 18.65 37.56
C GLU A 257 2.81 17.59 36.58
N MET A 258 1.95 16.99 35.77
CA MET A 258 2.30 15.98 34.78
C MET A 258 2.54 16.59 33.39
N ALA A 259 3.26 15.87 32.53
CA ALA A 259 3.57 16.32 31.17
C ALA A 259 2.32 16.39 30.28
N ILE A 260 1.85 17.61 30.00
CA ILE A 260 0.66 17.91 29.19
C ILE A 260 0.71 17.26 27.80
N THR A 261 1.91 17.16 27.22
CA THR A 261 2.10 16.57 25.89
C THR A 261 1.77 15.08 25.87
N GLU A 262 2.11 14.31 26.91
CA GLU A 262 1.71 12.90 27.03
C GLU A 262 0.18 12.75 27.02
N PHE A 263 -0.53 13.59 27.78
CA PHE A 263 -2.00 13.56 27.82
C PHE A 263 -2.63 13.87 26.46
N LEU A 264 -2.21 14.97 25.82
CA LEU A 264 -2.76 15.39 24.54
C LEU A 264 -2.48 14.37 23.43
N LEU A 265 -1.29 13.77 23.42
CA LEU A 265 -0.95 12.71 22.47
C LEU A 265 -1.88 11.52 22.64
N LEU A 266 -2.09 11.06 23.87
CA LEU A 266 -2.93 9.89 24.14
C LEU A 266 -4.42 10.14 23.84
N VAL A 267 -4.92 11.35 24.09
CA VAL A 267 -6.29 11.74 23.72
C VAL A 267 -6.43 11.74 22.20
N LEU A 268 -5.53 12.38 21.47
CA LEU A 268 -5.59 12.44 19.99
C LEU A 268 -5.38 11.07 19.32
N THR A 269 -4.55 10.18 19.88
CA THR A 269 -4.46 8.81 19.39
C THR A 269 -5.74 8.03 19.65
N ALA A 270 -6.38 8.23 20.81
CA ALA A 270 -7.67 7.62 21.11
C ALA A 270 -8.76 8.11 20.15
N THR A 271 -8.85 9.43 19.88
CA THR A 271 -9.82 9.98 18.93
C THR A 271 -9.68 9.35 17.55
N LEU A 272 -8.44 9.25 17.07
CA LEU A 272 -8.11 8.64 15.80
C LEU A 272 -8.54 7.17 15.75
N GLY A 273 -8.25 6.39 16.79
CA GLY A 273 -8.70 4.99 16.90
C GLY A 273 -10.23 4.87 16.86
N GLY A 274 -10.95 5.78 17.55
CA GLY A 274 -12.40 5.84 17.51
C GLY A 274 -12.97 6.18 16.13
N MET A 275 -12.36 7.15 15.42
CA MET A 275 -12.80 7.53 14.08
C MET A 275 -12.63 6.40 13.06
N PHE A 276 -11.50 5.68 13.11
CA PHE A 276 -11.28 4.51 12.27
C PHE A 276 -12.25 3.37 12.56
N LEU A 277 -12.66 3.18 13.83
CA LEU A 277 -13.65 2.17 14.20
C LEU A 277 -15.01 2.44 13.52
N CYS A 278 -15.45 3.70 13.44
CA CYS A 278 -16.74 4.05 12.85
C CYS A 278 -16.86 3.70 11.36
N GLY A 279 -15.75 3.71 10.60
CA GLY A 279 -15.74 3.37 9.18
C GLY A 279 -15.24 1.96 8.87
N ALA A 280 -14.94 1.14 9.89
CA ALA A 280 -14.34 -0.18 9.72
C ALA A 280 -15.35 -1.19 9.14
N ASN A 281 -15.01 -1.78 7.98
CA ASN A 281 -15.80 -2.87 7.36
C ASN A 281 -15.10 -4.25 7.40
N ASP A 282 -13.81 -4.27 7.78
CA ASP A 282 -13.01 -5.48 7.86
C ASP A 282 -12.83 -5.95 9.30
N LEU A 283 -12.76 -7.27 9.51
CA LEU A 283 -12.44 -7.86 10.82
C LEU A 283 -11.13 -7.31 11.41
N ILE A 284 -10.10 -7.08 10.58
CA ILE A 284 -8.81 -6.57 11.05
C ILE A 284 -8.97 -5.13 11.57
N THR A 285 -9.62 -4.25 10.82
CA THR A 285 -9.81 -2.85 11.23
C THR A 285 -10.72 -2.76 12.45
N ILE A 286 -11.78 -3.58 12.50
CA ILE A 286 -12.67 -3.71 13.66
C ILE A 286 -11.92 -4.21 14.90
N PHE A 287 -10.82 -4.96 14.75
CA PHE A 287 -9.97 -5.33 15.87
C PHE A 287 -8.96 -4.23 16.23
N VAL A 288 -8.18 -3.76 15.26
CA VAL A 288 -7.06 -2.85 15.48
C VAL A 288 -7.50 -1.47 15.97
N ALA A 289 -8.58 -0.91 15.41
CA ALA A 289 -9.06 0.43 15.78
C ALA A 289 -9.45 0.54 17.27
N PRO A 290 -10.29 -0.35 17.84
CA PRO A 290 -10.63 -0.30 19.25
C PRO A 290 -9.53 -0.83 20.17
N GLU A 291 -8.50 -1.54 19.68
CA GLU A 291 -7.28 -1.81 20.46
C GLU A 291 -6.39 -0.58 20.57
N CYS A 292 -6.27 0.20 19.49
CA CYS A 292 -5.58 1.49 19.56
C CYS A 292 -6.27 2.42 20.57
N PHE A 293 -7.61 2.50 20.52
CA PHE A 293 -8.41 3.25 21.48
C PHE A 293 -8.25 2.75 22.93
N SER A 294 -8.29 1.42 23.14
CA SER A 294 -8.22 0.83 24.48
C SER A 294 -6.84 1.04 25.12
N LEU A 295 -5.75 0.84 24.37
CA LEU A 295 -4.39 1.06 24.86
C LEU A 295 -4.17 2.50 25.31
N CYS A 296 -4.69 3.47 24.55
CA CYS A 296 -4.62 4.87 24.95
C CYS A 296 -5.44 5.13 26.22
N SER A 297 -6.64 4.53 26.32
CA SER A 297 -7.50 4.65 27.50
C SER A 297 -6.87 4.02 28.76
N TYR A 298 -6.17 2.89 28.61
CA TYR A 298 -5.41 2.27 29.71
C TYR A 298 -4.30 3.21 30.19
N LEU A 299 -3.55 3.80 29.27
CA LEU A 299 -2.49 4.75 29.61
C LEU A 299 -3.05 6.04 30.26
N LEU A 300 -4.21 6.55 29.80
CA LEU A 300 -4.90 7.67 30.46
C LEU A 300 -5.34 7.32 31.88
N SER A 301 -5.84 6.10 32.12
CA SER A 301 -6.26 5.69 33.47
C SER A 301 -5.10 5.67 34.47
N GLY A 302 -3.88 5.45 33.97
CA GLY A 302 -2.64 5.43 34.74
C GLY A 302 -1.84 6.71 34.63
N TYR A 303 -2.47 7.82 34.25
CA TYR A 303 -1.78 9.08 34.00
C TYR A 303 -1.10 9.58 35.27
N THR A 304 -1.75 9.53 36.44
CA THR A 304 -1.11 9.89 37.72
C THR A 304 -0.24 8.76 38.25
N LYS A 305 0.95 8.59 37.65
CA LYS A 305 1.93 7.51 37.95
C LYS A 305 2.30 7.38 39.44
N LYS A 306 2.16 8.45 40.23
CA LYS A 306 2.47 8.49 41.67
C LYS A 306 1.34 7.90 42.54
N ASP A 307 0.10 7.86 42.06
CA ASP A 307 -1.04 7.40 42.85
C ASP A 307 -1.23 5.89 42.73
N VAL A 308 -1.15 5.20 43.87
CA VAL A 308 -1.32 3.74 43.93
C VAL A 308 -2.70 3.31 43.45
N ARG A 309 -3.75 4.10 43.73
CA ARG A 309 -5.12 3.82 43.30
C ARG A 309 -5.28 3.87 41.77
N SER A 310 -4.69 4.88 41.11
CA SER A 310 -4.68 4.98 39.66
C SER A 310 -3.91 3.81 39.03
N ASN A 311 -2.77 3.43 39.60
CA ASN A 311 -1.99 2.28 39.14
C ASN A 311 -2.74 0.94 39.31
N GLU A 312 -3.44 0.75 40.43
CA GLU A 312 -4.28 -0.43 40.67
C GLU A 312 -5.42 -0.51 39.66
N ALA A 313 -6.16 0.58 39.48
CA ALA A 313 -7.23 0.71 38.50
C ALA A 313 -6.75 0.40 37.08
N THR A 314 -5.62 1.00 36.67
CA THR A 314 -5.00 0.78 35.36
C THR A 314 -4.64 -0.69 35.13
N THR A 315 -4.05 -1.32 36.14
CA THR A 315 -3.65 -2.73 36.05
C THR A 315 -4.88 -3.63 35.88
N LYS A 316 -5.95 -3.39 36.67
CA LYS A 316 -7.22 -4.10 36.51
C LYS A 316 -7.82 -3.88 35.14
N TYR A 317 -7.82 -2.63 34.65
CA TYR A 317 -8.39 -2.28 33.37
C TYR A 317 -7.65 -2.96 32.20
N LEU A 318 -6.32 -2.89 32.22
CA LEU A 318 -5.46 -3.49 31.20
C LEU A 318 -5.61 -5.02 31.16
N LEU A 319 -5.61 -5.69 32.32
CA LEU A 319 -5.71 -7.14 32.39
C LEU A 319 -7.06 -7.64 31.89
N MET A 320 -8.15 -7.04 32.38
CA MET A 320 -9.49 -7.43 32.00
C MET A 320 -9.79 -7.05 30.53
N GLY A 321 -9.31 -5.90 30.10
CA GLY A 321 -9.35 -5.45 28.71
C GLY A 321 -8.59 -6.36 27.77
N GLY A 322 -7.35 -6.73 28.10
CA GLY A 322 -6.55 -7.67 27.31
C GLY A 322 -7.16 -9.07 27.25
N ALA A 323 -7.81 -9.53 28.32
CA ALA A 323 -8.57 -10.77 28.33
C ALA A 323 -9.78 -10.71 27.37
N SER A 324 -10.54 -9.62 27.40
CA SER A 324 -11.64 -9.36 26.45
C SER A 324 -11.16 -9.35 24.99
N SER A 325 -10.09 -8.61 24.70
CA SER A 325 -9.50 -8.54 23.36
C SER A 325 -9.06 -9.92 22.87
N SER A 326 -8.50 -10.75 23.76
CA SER A 326 -8.12 -12.13 23.45
C SER A 326 -9.33 -12.98 23.08
N ILE A 327 -10.44 -12.87 23.82
CA ILE A 327 -11.71 -13.57 23.52
C ILE A 327 -12.27 -13.10 22.17
N LEU A 328 -12.24 -11.79 21.91
CA LEU A 328 -12.70 -11.20 20.65
C LEU A 328 -11.93 -11.75 19.44
N VAL A 329 -10.59 -11.78 19.52
CA VAL A 329 -9.74 -12.32 18.43
C VAL A 329 -10.02 -13.79 18.18
N HIS A 330 -10.25 -14.59 19.21
CA HIS A 330 -10.65 -15.99 19.03
C HIS A 330 -11.97 -16.08 18.26
N GLY A 331 -12.96 -15.24 18.59
CA GLY A 331 -14.21 -15.17 17.83
C GLY A 331 -14.00 -14.81 16.36
N PHE A 332 -13.18 -13.81 16.06
CA PHE A 332 -12.83 -13.44 14.68
C PHE A 332 -12.06 -14.54 13.95
N SER A 333 -11.14 -15.24 14.62
CA SER A 333 -10.41 -16.37 14.03
C SER A 333 -11.35 -17.49 13.60
N TRP A 334 -12.39 -17.78 14.39
CA TRP A 334 -13.40 -18.78 14.03
C TRP A 334 -14.25 -18.33 12.83
N LEU A 335 -14.70 -17.08 12.79
CA LEU A 335 -15.42 -16.53 11.64
C LEU A 335 -14.57 -16.60 10.37
N TYR A 336 -13.33 -16.13 10.44
CA TYR A 336 -12.38 -16.17 9.33
C TYR A 336 -12.18 -17.58 8.78
N GLY A 337 -11.95 -18.56 9.66
CA GLY A 337 -11.80 -19.96 9.28
C GLY A 337 -13.05 -20.56 8.64
N SER A 338 -14.23 -20.25 9.18
CA SER A 338 -15.51 -20.75 8.67
C SER A 338 -15.91 -20.13 7.32
N SER A 339 -15.45 -18.90 7.06
CA SER A 339 -15.74 -18.15 5.83
C SER A 339 -14.91 -18.60 4.62
N GLY A 340 -13.87 -19.42 4.81
CA GLY A 340 -12.93 -19.78 3.74
C GLY A 340 -11.78 -18.79 3.53
N GLY A 341 -11.56 -17.87 4.48
CA GLY A 341 -10.42 -16.96 4.48
C GLY A 341 -10.71 -15.51 4.05
N GLU A 342 -11.98 -15.11 4.00
CA GLU A 342 -12.38 -13.73 3.72
C GLU A 342 -12.36 -12.86 4.99
N ILE A 343 -12.11 -11.56 4.82
CA ILE A 343 -11.88 -10.61 5.92
C ILE A 343 -12.96 -9.51 5.94
N GLU A 344 -13.52 -9.17 4.78
CA GLU A 344 -14.59 -8.19 4.65
C GLU A 344 -15.92 -8.78 5.15
N LEU A 345 -16.69 -8.00 5.92
CA LEU A 345 -17.94 -8.49 6.53
C LEU A 345 -18.95 -9.03 5.50
N GLN A 346 -19.07 -8.38 4.33
CA GLN A 346 -20.00 -8.82 3.28
C GLN A 346 -19.56 -10.14 2.65
N GLU A 347 -18.27 -10.29 2.36
CA GLU A 347 -17.69 -11.51 1.82
C GLU A 347 -17.77 -12.65 2.83
N ILE A 348 -17.61 -12.35 4.12
CA ILE A 348 -17.79 -13.32 5.19
C ILE A 348 -19.20 -13.89 5.17
N VAL A 349 -20.22 -13.03 5.13
CA VAL A 349 -21.62 -13.48 5.05
C VAL A 349 -21.84 -14.35 3.82
N ASN A 350 -21.32 -13.95 2.66
CA ASN A 350 -21.43 -14.73 1.43
C ASN A 350 -20.72 -16.08 1.53
N GLY A 351 -19.54 -16.13 2.14
CA GLY A 351 -18.76 -17.35 2.40
C GLY A 351 -19.51 -18.33 3.32
N LEU A 352 -20.15 -17.82 4.37
CA LEU A 352 -20.97 -18.62 5.28
C LEU A 352 -22.21 -19.20 4.59
N ILE A 353 -22.87 -18.41 3.74
CA ILE A 353 -24.04 -18.85 2.97
C ILE A 353 -23.65 -19.95 1.97
N ASN A 354 -22.56 -19.74 1.23
CA ASN A 354 -22.08 -20.68 0.22
C ASN A 354 -21.63 -22.02 0.80
N THR A 355 -21.04 -22.00 2.00
CA THR A 355 -20.59 -23.21 2.71
C THR A 355 -21.71 -23.91 3.50
N GLN A 356 -22.93 -23.35 3.52
CA GLN A 356 -24.07 -23.81 4.32
C GLN A 356 -23.75 -23.97 5.83
N MET A 357 -22.70 -23.30 6.30
CA MET A 357 -22.21 -23.45 7.67
C MET A 357 -23.01 -22.61 8.67
N TYR A 358 -23.94 -21.76 8.25
CA TYR A 358 -24.65 -20.79 9.10
C TYR A 358 -25.23 -21.34 10.42
N ASN A 359 -25.62 -22.62 10.45
CA ASN A 359 -26.18 -23.29 11.63
C ASN A 359 -25.19 -24.19 12.39
N SER A 360 -23.90 -24.12 12.04
CA SER A 360 -22.86 -24.90 12.71
C SER A 360 -22.65 -24.39 14.14
N PRO A 361 -22.36 -25.28 15.09
CA PRO A 361 -22.07 -24.89 16.47
C PRO A 361 -20.84 -23.97 16.58
N GLY A 362 -19.92 -24.03 15.62
CA GLY A 362 -18.73 -23.19 15.58
C GLY A 362 -19.03 -21.69 15.43
N ILE A 363 -20.03 -21.33 14.60
CA ILE A 363 -20.41 -19.92 14.44
C ILE A 363 -21.15 -19.40 15.67
N SER A 364 -21.99 -20.22 16.31
CA SER A 364 -22.61 -19.86 17.58
C SER A 364 -21.57 -19.56 18.65
N ILE A 365 -20.51 -20.37 18.75
CA ILE A 365 -19.38 -20.12 19.66
C ILE A 365 -18.65 -18.82 19.28
N ALA A 366 -18.41 -18.60 17.98
CA ALA A 366 -17.75 -17.38 17.50
C ALA A 366 -18.55 -16.11 17.88
N LEU A 367 -19.87 -16.13 17.69
CA LEU A 367 -20.78 -15.03 18.07
C LEU A 367 -20.80 -14.80 19.58
N ILE A 368 -20.79 -15.87 20.40
CA ILE A 368 -20.68 -15.74 21.86
C ILE A 368 -19.36 -15.06 22.24
N PHE A 369 -18.24 -15.44 21.63
CA PHE A 369 -16.94 -14.83 21.93
C PHE A 369 -16.91 -13.36 21.51
N ILE A 370 -17.45 -13.03 20.34
CA ILE A 370 -17.52 -11.64 19.87
C ILE A 370 -18.42 -10.79 20.78
N THR A 371 -19.59 -11.29 21.16
CA THR A 371 -20.52 -10.57 22.05
C THR A 371 -19.94 -10.38 23.45
N VAL A 372 -19.24 -11.38 24.00
CA VAL A 372 -18.52 -11.24 25.29
C VAL A 372 -17.38 -10.23 25.19
N GLY A 373 -16.58 -10.28 24.12
CA GLY A 373 -15.48 -9.34 23.88
C GLY A 373 -15.96 -7.89 23.76
N ILE A 374 -16.93 -7.63 22.87
CA ILE A 374 -17.54 -6.30 22.69
C ILE A 374 -18.27 -5.87 23.95
N GLY A 375 -19.01 -6.78 24.58
CA GLY A 375 -19.72 -6.53 25.83
C GLY A 375 -18.78 -5.99 26.90
N PHE A 376 -17.61 -6.60 27.10
CA PHE A 376 -16.64 -6.08 28.06
C PHE A 376 -16.23 -4.61 27.81
N LYS A 377 -16.04 -4.21 26.54
CA LYS A 377 -15.71 -2.81 26.19
C LYS A 377 -16.86 -1.84 26.43
N LEU A 378 -18.12 -2.30 26.31
CA LEU A 378 -19.34 -1.52 26.57
C LEU A 378 -19.75 -1.50 28.06
N SER A 379 -19.21 -2.40 28.89
CA SER A 379 -19.55 -2.54 30.30
C SER A 379 -21.07 -2.77 30.63
N PRO A 380 -21.86 -3.56 29.87
CA PRO A 380 -23.17 -4.01 30.33
C PRO A 380 -23.00 -5.09 31.41
N ALA A 381 -24.01 -5.30 32.25
CA ALA A 381 -24.04 -6.46 33.15
C ALA A 381 -24.08 -7.76 32.32
N PRO A 382 -23.26 -8.80 32.63
CA PRO A 382 -22.41 -8.97 33.81
C PRO A 382 -20.95 -8.46 33.68
N SER A 383 -20.54 -7.95 32.51
CA SER A 383 -19.15 -7.56 32.17
C SER A 383 -18.71 -6.18 32.67
N HIS A 384 -19.32 -5.65 33.72
CA HIS A 384 -19.10 -4.29 34.25
C HIS A 384 -18.08 -4.22 35.41
N GLN A 385 -17.40 -5.33 35.72
CA GLN A 385 -16.59 -5.49 36.94
C GLN A 385 -15.43 -4.49 37.05
N TRP A 386 -14.88 -4.04 35.92
CA TRP A 386 -13.76 -3.10 35.89
C TRP A 386 -14.19 -1.65 36.08
N THR A 387 -15.43 -1.32 35.74
CA THR A 387 -15.90 0.06 35.56
C THR A 387 -15.92 0.87 36.86
N PRO A 388 -16.48 0.38 37.99
CA PRO A 388 -16.47 1.15 39.24
C PRO A 388 -15.05 1.49 39.71
N ASP A 389 -14.16 0.50 39.73
CA ASP A 389 -12.78 0.65 40.20
C ASP A 389 -11.99 1.63 39.33
N VAL A 390 -12.18 1.58 38.01
CA VAL A 390 -11.46 2.46 37.08
C VAL A 390 -11.95 3.90 37.18
N TYR A 391 -13.26 4.12 37.20
CA TYR A 391 -13.80 5.47 37.31
C TYR A 391 -13.49 6.11 38.68
N GLU A 392 -13.39 5.32 39.75
CA GLU A 392 -12.96 5.82 41.06
C GLU A 392 -11.45 6.11 41.11
N GLY A 393 -10.63 5.24 40.51
CA GLY A 393 -9.17 5.37 40.49
C GLY A 393 -8.66 6.56 39.68
N VAL A 394 -9.40 7.00 38.66
CA VAL A 394 -9.04 8.10 37.73
C VAL A 394 -9.60 9.45 38.21
N ARG A 395 -9.75 9.64 39.52
CA ARG A 395 -10.45 10.81 40.08
C ARG A 395 -9.83 12.14 39.63
N PHE A 396 -10.69 13.00 39.06
CA PHE A 396 -10.36 14.37 38.63
C PHE A 396 -10.42 15.42 39.76
N VAL A 397 -10.88 15.03 40.95
CA VAL A 397 -11.14 15.96 42.06
C VAL A 397 -10.52 15.42 43.34
N ARG A 398 -9.80 16.29 44.06
CA ARG A 398 -9.25 16.04 45.39
C ARG A 398 -10.35 15.96 46.45
#